data_AF-A0A414ASA5-F1
#
_entry.id   AF-A0A414ASA5-F1
#
_cell.length_a   1.000
_cell.length_b   1.000
_cell.length_c   1.000
_cell.angle_alpha   90.00
_cell.angle_beta   90.00
_cell.angle_gamma   90.00
#
_symmetry.space_group_name_H-M   'P 1'
#
loop_
_entity.id
_entity.type
_entity.pdbx_description
1 polymer ?
#
loop_
_entity_poly.entity_id
_entity_poly.type
_entity_poly.pdbx_seq_one_letter_code
_entity_poly.pdbx_strand_id
1 'polypeptide(L)' 'MKCNICGTNMRAVTYNSDGYGERLVVLDDFNPSSGRYEMAGRVMYCPNCGNLQVKSRKAARL' A
#
# COMPACT_ATOMS: atom_id res chain seq x y z
N MET A 1 0.86 8.11 -6.03
CA MET A 1 0.18 7.55 -7.22
C MET A 1 -1.05 8.39 -7.50
N LYS A 2 -1.57 8.39 -8.73
CA LYS A 2 -2.81 9.10 -9.08
C LYS A 2 -4.00 8.18 -8.85
N CYS A 3 -5.11 8.72 -8.35
CA CYS A 3 -6.36 7.99 -8.19
C CYS A 3 -6.92 7.63 -9.57
N ASN A 4 -7.15 6.35 -9.82
CA ASN A 4 -7.74 5.90 -11.08
C ASN A 4 -9.21 6.36 -11.31
N ILE A 5 -9.88 6.91 -10.28
CA ILE A 5 -11.27 7.40 -10.38
C ILE A 5 -11.33 8.89 -10.76
N CYS A 6 -10.62 9.75 -10.03
CA CYS A 6 -10.73 11.21 -10.19
C CYS A 6 -9.40 11.92 -10.49
N GLY A 7 -8.30 11.18 -10.69
CA GLY A 7 -7.00 11.75 -11.05
C GLY A 7 -6.28 12.51 -9.92
N THR A 8 -6.86 12.62 -8.72
CA THR A 8 -6.21 13.28 -7.58
C THR A 8 -4.96 12.52 -7.13
N ASN A 9 -3.95 13.23 -6.60
CA ASN A 9 -2.81 12.61 -5.95
C ASN A 9 -3.25 11.87 -4.67
N MET A 10 -2.98 10.57 -4.62
CA MET A 10 -3.28 9.73 -3.46
C MET A 10 -2.19 9.81 -2.39
N ARG A 11 -2.57 9.59 -1.14
CA ARG A 11 -1.71 9.58 0.06
C ARG A 11 -1.59 8.15 0.60
N ALA A 12 -0.47 7.81 1.24
CA ALA A 12 -0.33 6.49 1.86
C ALA A 12 -1.18 6.41 3.12
N VAL A 13 -1.79 5.25 3.36
CA VAL A 13 -2.48 4.98 4.63
C VAL A 13 -1.41 4.60 5.66
N THR A 14 -1.21 5.46 6.64
CA THR A 14 -0.36 5.20 7.81
C THR A 14 -1.25 5.02 9.03
N TYR A 15 -0.94 4.03 9.87
CA TYR A 15 -1.50 3.96 11.22
C TYR A 15 -0.53 4.67 12.16
N ASN A 16 -0.96 5.78 12.76
CA ASN A 16 -0.29 6.30 13.94
C ASN A 16 -0.65 5.37 15.10
N SER A 17 0.28 4.50 15.50
CA SER A 17 0.25 3.97 16.86
C SER A 17 1.01 4.96 17.73
N ASP A 18 0.35 5.43 18.77
CA ASP A 18 0.70 6.55 19.65
C ASP A 18 2.03 6.39 20.42
N GLY A 19 3.15 6.14 19.73
CA GLY A 19 4.50 6.22 20.31
C GLY A 19 5.54 5.23 19.83
N TYR A 20 5.22 4.21 18.99
CA TYR A 20 6.21 3.16 18.65
C TYR A 20 6.44 2.91 17.14
N GLY A 21 6.07 3.87 16.30
CA GLY A 21 6.41 3.89 14.88
C GLY A 21 5.17 3.86 13.99
N GLU A 22 5.19 4.64 12.91
CA GLU A 22 4.14 4.63 11.90
C GLU A 22 4.14 3.26 11.22
N ARG A 23 3.12 2.43 11.49
CA ARG A 23 2.90 1.21 10.71
C ARG A 23 2.08 1.57 9.48
N LEU A 24 2.76 1.65 8.34
CA LEU A 24 2.11 1.78 7.04
C LEU A 24 1.22 0.54 6.82
N VAL A 25 -0.02 0.72 6.35
CA VAL A 25 -0.87 -0.44 6.01
C VAL A 25 -0.28 -1.08 4.75
N VAL A 26 0.41 -2.20 4.98
CA VAL A 26 0.97 -3.05 3.93
C VAL A 26 0.08 -4.25 3.74
N LEU A 27 -0.11 -4.61 2.47
CA LEU A 27 -0.67 -5.89 2.10
C LEU A 27 0.49 -6.85 1.96
N ASP A 28 0.47 -7.91 2.75
CA ASP A 28 1.41 -9.02 2.63
C ASP A 28 0.74 -10.15 1.86
N ASP A 29 1.54 -10.85 1.07
CA ASP A 29 1.13 -12.04 0.33
C ASP A 29 2.08 -13.19 0.63
N PHE A 30 1.58 -14.42 0.65
CA PHE A 30 2.39 -15.58 0.95
C PHE A 30 3.20 -15.97 -0.29
N ASN A 31 4.53 -15.93 -0.19
CA ASN A 31 5.42 -16.39 -1.24
C ASN A 31 5.79 -17.87 -0.99
N PRO A 32 5.25 -18.81 -1.78
CA PRO A 32 5.53 -20.24 -1.59
C PRO A 32 7.00 -20.61 -1.88
N SER A 33 7.72 -19.81 -2.68
CA SER A 33 9.12 -20.04 -3.01
C SER A 33 10.07 -19.71 -1.85
N SER A 34 9.72 -18.71 -1.03
CA SER A 34 10.51 -18.32 0.15
C SER A 34 9.93 -18.85 1.47
N GLY A 35 8.69 -19.36 1.45
CA GLY A 35 7.96 -19.82 2.62
C GLY A 35 7.60 -18.69 3.60
N ARG A 36 7.59 -17.43 3.15
CA ARG A 36 7.40 -16.24 3.98
C ARG A 36 6.29 -15.36 3.42
N TYR A 37 5.65 -14.60 4.30
CA TYR A 37 4.82 -13.47 3.90
C TYR A 37 5.73 -12.31 3.49
N GLU A 38 5.49 -11.79 2.30
CA GLU A 38 6.26 -10.69 1.71
C GLU A 38 5.35 -9.51 1.38
N MET A 39 5.87 -8.29 1.52
CA MET A 39 5.13 -7.06 1.25
C MET A 39 4.75 -6.96 -0.24
N ALA A 40 3.48 -7.22 -0.56
CA ALA A 40 2.92 -7.13 -1.90
C ALA A 40 2.67 -5.68 -2.34
N GLY A 41 2.29 -4.80 -1.42
CA GLY A 41 2.02 -3.40 -1.77
C GLY A 41 1.65 -2.49 -0.61
N ARG A 42 1.57 -1.20 -0.91
CA ARG A 42 1.14 -0.15 0.04
C ARG A 42 -0.29 0.26 -0.25
N VAL A 43 -1.13 0.33 0.78
CA VAL A 43 -2.48 0.89 0.63
C VAL A 43 -2.39 2.41 0.55
N MET A 44 -3.09 2.99 -0.41
CA MET A 44 -3.13 4.40 -0.71
C MET A 44 -4.59 4.86 -0.70
N TYR A 45 -4.88 6.03 -0.15
CA TYR A 45 -6.21 6.64 -0.13
C TYR A 45 -6.26 7.91 -0.98
N CYS A 46 -7.41 8.13 -1.63
CA CYS A 46 -7.69 9.35 -2.36
C CYS A 46 -8.43 10.35 -1.45
N PRO A 47 -7.83 11.51 -1.13
CA PRO A 47 -8.48 12.49 -0.24
C PRO A 47 -9.71 13.17 -0.87
N ASN A 48 -9.84 13.13 -2.20
CA ASN A 48 -10.94 13.79 -2.90
C ASN A 48 -12.23 12.94 -2.99
N CYS A 49 -12.11 11.63 -3.31
CA CYS A 49 -13.26 10.76 -3.54
C CYS A 49 -13.33 9.57 -2.57
N GLY A 50 -12.44 9.48 -1.59
CA GLY A 50 -12.40 8.39 -0.60
C GLY A 50 -11.90 7.04 -1.12
N ASN A 51 -11.64 6.90 -2.43
CA ASN A 51 -11.26 5.61 -3.00
C ASN A 51 -9.90 5.10 -2.47
N LEU A 52 -9.85 3.81 -2.12
CA LEU A 52 -8.63 3.10 -1.70
C LEU A 52 -8.03 2.30 -2.87
N GLN A 53 -6.71 2.33 -3.02
CA GLN A 53 -5.97 1.60 -4.06
C GLN A 53 -4.64 1.09 -3.52
N VAL A 54 -4.10 0.06 -4.16
CA VAL A 54 -2.82 -0.53 -3.76
C VAL A 54 -1.74 -0.08 -4.73
N LYS A 55 -0.67 0.52 -4.19
CA LYS A 55 0.58 0.68 -4.93
C LYS A 55 1.41 -0.58 -4.75
N SER A 56 1.31 -1.50 -5.70
CA SER A 56 2.19 -2.68 -5.74
C SER A 56 3.65 -2.24 -5.79
N ARG A 57 4.52 -2.88 -5.00
CA ARG A 57 5.93 -2.92 -5.38
C ARG A 57 5.95 -3.80 -6.62
N LYS A 58 6.08 -3.22 -7.82
CA LYS A 58 6.35 -4.03 -9.01
C LYS A 58 7.49 -4.97 -8.63
N ALA A 59 7.24 -6.28 -8.59
CA ALA A 59 8.33 -7.23 -8.76
C ALA A 59 9.04 -6.76 -10.03
N ALA A 60 10.34 -6.47 -9.94
CA ALA A 60 11.15 -6.42 -11.14
C ALA A 60 10.91 -7.78 -11.80
N ARG A 61 10.14 -7.79 -12.89
CA ARG A 61 10.10 -8.93 -13.79
C ARG A 61 11.51 -9.01 -14.37
N LEU A 62 12.34 -9.83 -13.73
CA LEU A 62 13.54 -10.39 -14.33
C LEU A 62 13.10 -11.40 -15.40
#